data_AF-A0A6S7GKG8-F1
#
_entry.id   AF-A0A6S7GKG8-F1
#
_cell.length_a   1.000
_cell.length_b   1.000
_cell.length_c   1.000
_cell.angle_alpha   90.00
_cell.angle_beta   90.00
_cell.angle_gamma   90.00
#
_symmetry.space_group_name_H-M   'P 1'
#
loop_
_entity.id
_entity.type
_entity.pdbx_description
1 polymer ?
#
loop_
_entity_poly.entity_id
_entity_poly.type
_entity_poly.pdbx_seq_one_letter_code
_entity_poly.pdbx_strand_id
1 'polypeptide(L)'
;MSLNILHSHSTLYGPPFRVNFLRIYLTSLSESLLHVVAGCKTYLNEGRFTWRHDSVLNFIASILKSVNHCNLYADLPGYISPSVITGDELRPDLLITLENKCIYILELTVGFESNLLTNATRKRQKYQDLINEQLKNYEKVKFVNLSISSLGVFSHPSLDFTEMLKDLKFDEQCRKYYVRKIINICIRSSYYLFCKRNKEWDNPQLMSY
;
A
#
# COMPACT_ATOMS: atom_id res chain seq x y z
N MET A 1 -56.44 -50.34 43.89
CA MET A 1 -55.42 -51.24 43.29
C MET A 1 -55.12 -50.69 41.91
N SER A 2 -54.00 -50.06 41.58
CA SER A 2 -52.70 -49.93 42.24
C SER A 2 -52.02 -48.62 41.79
N LEU A 3 -51.25 -48.05 42.72
CA LEU A 3 -50.21 -47.00 42.64
C LEU A 3 -49.21 -47.22 41.46
N ASN A 4 -48.46 -46.28 40.85
CA ASN A 4 -47.74 -45.10 41.35
C ASN A 4 -47.09 -44.22 40.22
N ILE A 5 -47.13 -42.88 40.40
CA ILE A 5 -46.02 -41.87 40.41
C ILE A 5 -45.34 -41.33 39.09
N LEU A 6 -45.62 -40.04 38.82
CA LEU A 6 -44.77 -38.82 38.56
C LEU A 6 -43.53 -38.90 37.60
N HIS A 7 -43.23 -37.94 36.71
CA HIS A 7 -42.94 -36.49 36.90
C HIS A 7 -43.00 -35.72 35.54
N SER A 8 -43.77 -34.63 35.40
CA SER A 8 -43.35 -33.20 35.38
C SER A 8 -42.17 -32.79 34.46
N HIS A 9 -42.41 -31.94 33.44
CA HIS A 9 -42.17 -30.49 33.53
C HIS A 9 -42.39 -29.74 32.19
N SER A 10 -42.90 -28.52 32.37
CA SER A 10 -43.15 -27.39 31.47
C SER A 10 -41.92 -26.71 30.85
N THR A 11 -42.03 -26.23 29.61
CA THR A 11 -41.37 -25.00 29.08
C THR A 11 -42.18 -24.48 27.88
N LEU A 12 -42.89 -23.36 27.97
CA LEU A 12 -42.45 -21.95 27.85
C LEU A 12 -42.24 -21.48 26.39
N TYR A 13 -43.20 -20.67 25.93
CA TYR A 13 -43.11 -19.77 24.79
C TYR A 13 -41.99 -18.73 24.98
N GLY A 14 -41.21 -18.47 23.91
CA GLY A 14 -40.26 -17.36 23.80
C GLY A 14 -40.21 -16.80 22.35
N PRO A 15 -39.89 -15.51 22.14
CA PRO A 15 -40.12 -14.78 20.88
C PRO A 15 -39.10 -15.11 19.78
N PRO A 16 -39.39 -14.78 18.50
CA PRO A 16 -38.50 -15.11 17.38
C PRO A 16 -37.30 -14.16 17.38
N PHE A 17 -36.11 -14.69 17.70
CA PHE A 17 -34.88 -13.92 17.60
C PHE A 17 -34.47 -13.73 16.12
N ARG A 18 -34.44 -12.46 15.73
CA ARG A 18 -33.96 -11.94 14.44
C ARG A 18 -32.51 -12.36 14.14
N VAL A 19 -32.31 -12.82 12.90
CA VAL A 19 -31.25 -12.45 11.94
C VAL A 19 -30.05 -11.71 12.56
N ASN A 20 -28.96 -12.43 12.88
CA ASN A 20 -27.57 -11.90 12.85
C ASN A 20 -26.47 -12.90 13.27
N PHE A 21 -26.77 -14.20 13.46
CA PHE A 21 -25.76 -15.17 13.93
C PHE A 21 -25.04 -15.99 12.83
N LEU A 22 -25.16 -15.59 11.57
CA LEU A 22 -24.58 -16.30 10.41
C LEU A 22 -23.56 -15.46 9.62
N ARG A 23 -22.84 -14.55 10.30
CA ARG A 23 -21.72 -13.79 9.69
C ARG A 23 -20.36 -13.99 10.39
N ILE A 24 -20.29 -14.82 11.43
CA ILE A 24 -19.06 -15.10 12.20
C ILE A 24 -18.80 -16.62 12.30
N TYR A 25 -19.05 -17.36 11.23
CA TYR A 25 -18.63 -18.77 11.10
C TYR A 25 -17.94 -19.04 9.75
N LEU A 26 -17.10 -18.09 9.32
CA LEU A 26 -16.09 -18.30 8.27
C LEU A 26 -14.66 -18.27 8.84
N THR A 27 -14.48 -18.57 10.12
CA THR A 27 -13.18 -18.47 10.82
C THR A 27 -12.54 -19.83 11.11
N SER A 28 -12.56 -20.76 10.15
CA SER A 28 -11.74 -21.98 10.25
C SER A 28 -11.29 -22.58 8.91
N LEU A 29 -11.14 -21.75 7.87
CA LEU A 29 -10.41 -22.13 6.67
C LEU A 29 -9.10 -21.34 6.67
N SER A 30 -7.99 -22.01 6.39
CA SER A 30 -6.68 -21.38 6.26
C SER A 30 -6.80 -20.14 5.37
N GLU A 31 -6.66 -18.94 5.96
CA GLU A 31 -6.67 -17.72 5.18
C GLU A 31 -5.55 -17.82 4.14
N SER A 32 -5.90 -17.71 2.86
CA SER A 32 -4.89 -17.76 1.81
C SER A 32 -3.90 -16.62 2.01
N LEU A 33 -2.63 -16.84 1.64
CA LEU A 33 -1.61 -15.80 1.70
C LEU A 33 -2.11 -14.50 1.04
N LEU A 34 -2.80 -14.64 -0.10
CA LEU A 34 -3.43 -13.54 -0.83
C LEU A 34 -4.43 -12.74 0.02
N HIS A 35 -5.32 -13.42 0.77
CA HIS A 35 -6.27 -12.75 1.65
C HIS A 35 -5.53 -11.86 2.65
N VAL A 36 -4.54 -12.44 3.34
CA VAL A 36 -3.81 -11.78 4.42
C VAL A 36 -2.97 -10.60 3.93
N VAL A 37 -2.28 -10.72 2.80
CA VAL A 37 -1.30 -9.71 2.35
C VAL A 37 -1.85 -8.70 1.34
N ALA A 38 -3.04 -8.92 0.77
CA ALA A 38 -3.57 -8.02 -0.25
C ALA A 38 -5.11 -7.95 -0.35
N GLY A 39 -5.84 -8.95 0.16
CA GLY A 39 -7.29 -9.09 -0.10
C GLY A 39 -8.22 -8.79 1.07
N CYS A 40 -7.72 -8.74 2.30
CA CYS A 40 -8.55 -8.62 3.49
C CYS A 40 -9.09 -7.20 3.67
N LYS A 41 -10.41 -7.02 3.57
CA LYS A 41 -11.08 -5.73 3.79
C LYS A 41 -10.89 -5.21 5.22
N THR A 42 -10.89 -6.09 6.21
CA THR A 42 -10.61 -5.71 7.59
C THR A 42 -9.22 -5.11 7.72
N TYR A 43 -8.20 -5.75 7.13
CA TYR A 43 -6.82 -5.26 7.21
C TYR A 43 -6.60 -3.99 6.41
N LEU A 44 -7.36 -3.80 5.32
CA LEU A 44 -7.41 -2.53 4.61
C LEU A 44 -7.94 -1.42 5.53
N ASN A 45 -9.09 -1.65 6.18
CA ASN A 45 -9.73 -0.65 7.05
C ASN A 45 -8.92 -0.35 8.32
N GLU A 46 -8.20 -1.33 8.84
CA GLU A 46 -7.27 -1.17 9.96
C GLU A 46 -5.95 -0.49 9.56
N GLY A 47 -5.74 -0.17 8.27
CA GLY A 47 -4.54 0.51 7.79
C GLY A 47 -3.30 -0.37 7.67
N ARG A 48 -3.43 -1.70 7.70
CA ARG A 48 -2.28 -2.61 7.62
C ARG A 48 -1.55 -2.54 6.27
N PHE A 49 -2.32 -2.40 5.19
CA PHE A 49 -1.75 -2.24 3.85
C PHE A 49 -1.13 -0.86 3.66
N THR A 50 -1.71 0.18 4.27
CA THR A 50 -1.13 1.53 4.35
C THR A 50 0.21 1.49 5.08
N TRP A 51 0.30 0.83 6.24
CA TRP A 51 1.57 0.69 6.95
C TRP A 51 2.69 0.04 6.11
N ARG A 52 2.37 -1.00 5.34
CA ARG A 52 3.33 -1.61 4.40
C ARG A 52 3.73 -0.62 3.30
N HIS A 53 2.74 0.04 2.70
CA HIS A 53 2.94 1.03 1.67
C HIS A 53 3.88 2.15 2.15
N ASP A 54 3.56 2.72 3.31
CA ASP A 54 4.28 3.84 3.90
C ASP A 54 5.68 3.43 4.35
N SER A 55 5.87 2.18 4.78
CA SER A 55 7.20 1.65 5.08
C SER A 55 8.13 1.69 3.86
N VAL A 56 7.59 1.36 2.67
CA VAL A 56 8.33 1.40 1.42
C VAL A 56 8.52 2.84 0.94
N LEU A 57 7.46 3.64 0.99
CA LEU A 57 7.48 5.04 0.58
C LEU A 57 8.47 5.86 1.43
N ASN A 58 8.53 5.62 2.74
CA ASN A 58 9.43 6.30 3.66
C ASN A 58 10.90 6.01 3.34
N PHE A 59 11.22 4.78 2.94
CA PHE A 59 12.56 4.44 2.47
C PHE A 59 12.91 5.11 1.14
N ILE A 60 11.96 5.20 0.19
CA ILE A 60 12.18 5.91 -1.07
C ILE A 60 12.41 7.41 -0.79
N ALA A 61 11.59 8.01 0.06
CA ALA A 61 11.71 9.40 0.44
C ALA A 61 13.06 9.69 1.14
N SER A 62 13.57 8.77 1.96
CA SER A 62 14.89 8.94 2.60
C SER A 62 16.05 8.90 1.60
N ILE A 63 15.97 8.05 0.57
CA ILE A 63 16.93 8.04 -0.54
C ILE A 63 16.87 9.36 -1.31
N LEU A 64 15.67 9.80 -1.68
CA LEU A 64 15.50 10.99 -2.52
C LEU A 64 15.84 12.29 -1.80
N LYS A 65 15.77 12.31 -0.46
CA LYS A 65 16.22 13.44 0.35
C LYS A 65 17.73 13.72 0.20
N SER A 66 18.53 12.75 -0.22
CA SER A 66 19.97 12.96 -0.46
C SER A 66 20.27 13.58 -1.82
N VAL A 67 19.26 13.84 -2.66
CA VAL A 67 19.45 14.45 -3.98
C VAL A 67 19.66 15.96 -3.81
N ASN A 68 20.79 16.45 -4.30
CA ASN A 68 21.13 17.87 -4.24
C ASN A 68 20.21 18.70 -5.15
N HIS A 69 19.91 19.94 -4.74
CA HIS A 69 19.12 20.91 -5.51
C HIS A 69 17.74 20.39 -5.95
N CYS A 70 17.08 19.65 -5.07
CA CYS A 70 15.71 19.19 -5.29
C CYS A 70 14.78 19.61 -4.15
N ASN A 71 13.49 19.71 -4.45
CA ASN A 71 12.43 19.73 -3.43
C ASN A 71 11.70 18.39 -3.47
N LEU A 72 11.48 17.81 -2.29
CA LEU A 72 10.84 16.52 -2.10
C LEU A 72 9.52 16.71 -1.36
N TYR A 73 8.46 16.13 -1.92
CA TYR A 73 7.11 16.09 -1.34
C TYR A 73 6.69 14.63 -1.27
N ALA A 74 6.02 14.22 -0.19
CA ALA A 74 5.58 12.83 -0.05
C ALA A 74 4.26 12.76 0.71
N ASP A 75 3.43 11.80 0.32
CA ASP A 75 2.22 11.44 1.06
C ASP A 75 2.58 10.63 2.32
N LEU A 76 3.31 11.28 3.23
CA LEU A 76 3.80 10.69 4.48
C LEU A 76 3.81 11.72 5.60
N PRO A 77 3.60 11.29 6.87
CA PRO A 77 3.82 12.15 8.02
C PRO A 77 5.23 12.74 8.05
N GLY A 78 5.34 14.04 8.31
CA GLY A 78 6.63 14.75 8.39
C GLY A 78 7.17 15.26 7.05
N TYR A 79 6.45 15.06 5.94
CA TYR A 79 6.77 15.64 4.64
C TYR A 79 5.75 16.70 4.22
N ILE A 80 6.16 17.62 3.35
CA ILE A 80 5.22 18.52 2.68
C ILE A 80 4.38 17.68 1.71
N SER A 81 3.06 17.85 1.75
CA SER A 81 2.15 17.08 0.91
C SER A 81 2.34 17.41 -0.58
N PRO A 82 2.30 16.39 -1.47
CA PRO A 82 2.22 16.57 -2.92
C PRO A 82 1.07 17.46 -3.40
N SER A 83 -0.02 17.54 -2.63
CA SER A 83 -1.19 18.37 -2.96
C SER A 83 -0.87 19.87 -3.05
N VAL A 84 0.24 20.33 -2.48
CA VAL A 84 0.72 21.71 -2.64
C VAL A 84 1.00 22.05 -4.12
N ILE A 85 1.40 21.07 -4.92
CA ILE A 85 1.65 21.23 -6.36
C ILE A 85 0.47 20.72 -7.20
N THR A 86 -0.18 19.66 -6.74
CA THR A 86 -1.08 18.83 -7.57
C THR A 86 -2.56 18.99 -7.22
N GLY A 87 -2.87 19.77 -6.19
CA GLY A 87 -4.22 19.90 -5.64
C GLY A 87 -4.65 18.69 -4.81
N ASP A 88 -5.83 18.77 -4.22
CA ASP A 88 -6.36 17.72 -3.34
C ASP A 88 -7.02 16.56 -4.09
N GLU A 89 -7.36 16.75 -5.37
CA GLU A 89 -8.04 15.75 -6.19
C GLU A 89 -7.11 14.61 -6.63
N LEU A 90 -5.84 14.93 -6.89
CA LEU A 90 -4.82 13.99 -7.31
C LEU A 90 -3.63 14.08 -6.36
N ARG A 91 -3.53 13.11 -5.45
CA ARG A 91 -2.41 13.01 -4.51
C ARG A 91 -1.50 11.85 -4.89
N PRO A 92 -0.41 12.10 -5.66
CA PRO A 92 0.61 11.09 -5.89
C PRO A 92 1.35 10.79 -4.59
N ASP A 93 1.97 9.61 -4.51
CA ASP A 93 2.68 9.18 -3.30
C ASP A 93 3.94 10.00 -3.04
N LEU A 94 4.61 10.46 -4.10
CA LEU A 94 5.84 11.26 -3.99
C LEU A 94 6.02 12.18 -5.21
N LEU A 95 6.50 13.40 -4.96
CA LEU A 95 6.99 14.32 -5.99
C LEU A 95 8.43 14.71 -5.70
N ILE A 96 9.26 14.77 -6.74
CA ILE A 96 10.57 15.41 -6.67
C ILE A 96 10.72 16.43 -7.80
N THR A 97 11.03 17.67 -7.45
CA THR A 97 11.26 18.77 -8.39
C THR A 97 12.73 19.14 -8.43
N LEU A 98 13.32 19.20 -9.62
CA LEU A 98 14.65 19.73 -9.88
C LEU A 98 14.51 21.16 -10.40
N GLU A 99 14.32 22.12 -9.48
CA GLU A 99 13.95 23.51 -9.82
C GLU A 99 12.78 23.51 -10.82
N ASN A 100 12.83 24.33 -11.86
CA ASN A 100 11.83 24.36 -12.94
C ASN A 100 12.21 23.43 -14.12
N LYS A 101 13.25 22.60 -13.98
CA LYS A 101 13.74 21.75 -15.08
C LYS A 101 12.95 20.47 -15.21
N CYS A 102 12.70 19.79 -14.10
CA CYS A 102 12.02 18.50 -14.15
C CYS A 102 11.22 18.26 -12.88
N ILE A 103 10.00 17.75 -13.04
CA ILE A 103 9.21 17.17 -11.94
C ILE A 103 9.00 15.68 -12.23
N TYR A 104 9.26 14.85 -11.23
CA TYR A 104 8.89 13.44 -11.24
C TYR A 104 7.67 13.23 -10.36
N ILE A 105 6.65 12.58 -10.91
CA ILE A 105 5.39 12.22 -10.25
C ILE A 105 5.42 10.72 -10.02
N LEU A 106 5.64 10.29 -8.78
CA LEU A 106 5.78 8.87 -8.44
C LEU A 106 4.52 8.35 -7.76
N GLU A 107 4.08 7.19 -8.24
CA GLU A 107 2.96 6.44 -7.71
C GLU A 107 3.42 5.01 -7.37
N LEU A 108 3.35 4.66 -6.10
CA LEU A 108 3.71 3.37 -5.53
C LEU A 108 2.48 2.44 -5.52
N THR A 109 2.73 1.15 -5.72
CA THR A 109 1.73 0.09 -5.53
C THR A 109 2.43 -1.11 -4.93
N VAL A 110 1.97 -1.56 -3.77
CA VAL A 110 2.41 -2.82 -3.15
C VAL A 110 1.20 -3.75 -3.04
N GLY A 111 1.16 -4.78 -3.88
CA GLY A 111 -0.05 -5.58 -4.06
C GLY A 111 0.17 -6.94 -4.69
N PHE A 112 -0.89 -7.52 -5.26
CA PHE A 112 -0.82 -8.82 -5.93
C PHE A 112 -0.46 -8.68 -7.42
N GLU A 113 0.37 -9.60 -7.91
CA GLU A 113 1.03 -9.56 -9.22
C GLU A 113 0.05 -9.41 -10.38
N SER A 114 -1.08 -10.13 -10.35
CA SER A 114 -2.04 -10.18 -11.46
C SER A 114 -2.64 -8.82 -11.81
N ASN A 115 -2.65 -7.88 -10.86
CA ASN A 115 -3.28 -6.59 -11.03
C ASN A 115 -2.27 -5.46 -11.29
N LEU A 116 -0.95 -5.72 -11.18
CA LEU A 116 0.07 -4.66 -11.24
C LEU A 116 0.10 -3.95 -12.60
N LEU A 117 0.08 -4.70 -13.71
CA LEU A 117 0.15 -4.12 -15.06
C LEU A 117 -1.10 -3.26 -15.37
N THR A 118 -2.29 -3.81 -15.13
CA THR A 118 -3.55 -3.08 -15.35
C THR A 118 -3.64 -1.84 -14.48
N ASN A 119 -3.19 -1.93 -13.22
CA ASN A 119 -3.14 -0.78 -12.30
C ASN A 119 -2.15 0.27 -12.78
N ALA A 120 -0.98 -0.11 -13.28
CA ALA A 120 0.01 0.81 -13.82
C ALA A 120 -0.55 1.59 -15.01
N THR A 121 -1.21 0.92 -15.96
CA THR A 121 -1.87 1.56 -17.11
C THR A 121 -2.95 2.53 -16.67
N ARG A 122 -3.84 2.11 -15.75
CA ARG A 122 -4.92 2.95 -15.22
C ARG A 122 -4.37 4.18 -14.49
N LYS A 123 -3.34 4.00 -13.67
CA LYS A 123 -2.68 5.10 -12.93
C LYS A 123 -2.02 6.07 -13.89
N ARG A 124 -1.29 5.58 -14.90
CA ARG A 124 -0.70 6.44 -15.94
C ARG A 124 -1.76 7.28 -16.67
N GLN A 125 -2.90 6.68 -17.02
CA GLN A 125 -4.02 7.41 -17.62
C GLN A 125 -4.61 8.45 -16.66
N LYS A 126 -4.82 8.11 -15.38
CA LYS A 126 -5.32 9.02 -14.33
C LYS A 126 -4.50 10.30 -14.22
N TYR A 127 -3.18 10.21 -14.39
CA TYR A 127 -2.28 11.35 -14.23
C TYR A 127 -2.01 12.14 -15.52
N GLN A 128 -2.58 11.77 -16.67
CA GLN A 128 -2.29 12.45 -17.95
C GLN A 128 -2.60 13.93 -17.93
N ASP A 129 -3.75 14.32 -17.40
CA ASP A 129 -4.16 15.73 -17.37
C ASP A 129 -3.25 16.55 -16.45
N LEU A 130 -2.89 16.00 -15.29
CA LEU A 130 -1.92 16.61 -14.39
C LEU A 130 -0.55 16.75 -15.06
N ILE A 131 -0.09 15.75 -15.80
CA ILE A 131 1.18 15.82 -16.54
C ILE A 131 1.16 16.99 -17.54
N ASN A 132 0.06 17.11 -18.30
CA ASN A 132 -0.11 18.19 -19.28
C ASN A 132 -0.17 19.57 -18.62
N GLU A 133 -0.79 19.68 -17.45
CA GLU A 133 -0.84 20.92 -16.68
C GLU A 133 0.56 21.33 -16.20
N GLN A 134 1.32 20.40 -15.63
CA GLN A 134 2.64 20.69 -15.06
C GLN A 134 3.69 21.00 -16.14
N LEU A 135 3.49 20.59 -17.39
CA LEU A 135 4.36 20.98 -18.51
C LEU A 135 4.38 22.49 -18.78
N LYS A 136 3.43 23.26 -18.22
CA LYS A 136 3.45 24.73 -18.27
C LYS A 136 4.50 25.35 -17.33
N ASN A 137 4.86 24.62 -16.28
CA ASN A 137 5.73 25.11 -15.20
C ASN A 137 7.12 24.46 -15.22
N TYR A 138 7.23 23.27 -15.83
CA TYR A 138 8.46 22.48 -15.88
C TYR A 138 8.85 22.11 -17.31
N GLU A 139 10.14 22.15 -17.63
CA GLU A 139 10.63 21.72 -18.95
C GLU A 139 10.32 20.23 -19.23
N LYS A 140 10.31 19.41 -18.18
CA LYS A 140 10.02 17.97 -18.24
C LYS A 140 9.11 17.54 -17.09
N VAL A 141 8.12 16.73 -17.41
CA VAL A 141 7.25 16.06 -16.43
C VAL A 141 7.34 14.56 -16.67
N LYS A 142 7.72 13.79 -15.64
CA LYS A 142 7.91 12.34 -15.74
C LYS A 142 7.03 11.60 -14.74
N PHE A 143 6.11 10.79 -15.25
CA PHE A 143 5.34 9.88 -14.41
C PHE A 143 6.11 8.58 -14.17
N VAL A 144 6.21 8.17 -12.91
CA VAL A 144 6.95 7.01 -12.45
C VAL A 144 6.00 6.06 -11.74
N ASN A 145 5.71 4.91 -12.35
CA ASN A 145 4.97 3.85 -11.67
C ASN A 145 5.93 2.87 -10.98
N LEU A 146 5.82 2.74 -9.67
CA LEU A 146 6.58 1.75 -8.91
C LEU A 146 5.64 0.67 -8.39
N SER A 147 5.54 -0.43 -9.13
CA SER A 147 4.65 -1.55 -8.81
C SER A 147 5.43 -2.77 -8.35
N ILE A 148 5.29 -3.12 -7.07
CA ILE A 148 6.01 -4.21 -6.42
C ILE A 148 5.00 -5.20 -5.87
N SER A 149 5.28 -6.49 -6.06
CA SER A 149 4.42 -7.51 -5.50
C SER A 149 4.64 -7.72 -4.00
N SER A 150 3.66 -8.33 -3.35
CA SER A 150 3.76 -8.71 -1.93
C SER A 150 4.87 -9.74 -1.67
N LEU A 151 5.33 -10.44 -2.72
CA LEU A 151 6.44 -11.39 -2.71
C LEU A 151 7.77 -10.75 -3.12
N GLY A 152 7.79 -9.45 -3.39
CA GLY A 152 9.00 -8.73 -3.79
C GLY A 152 9.34 -8.84 -5.28
N VAL A 153 8.40 -9.25 -6.12
CA VAL A 153 8.60 -9.24 -7.58
C VAL A 153 8.53 -7.81 -8.08
N PHE A 154 9.61 -7.38 -8.74
CA PHE A 154 9.73 -6.06 -9.36
C PHE A 154 9.20 -6.15 -10.79
N SER A 155 8.07 -5.51 -11.07
CA SER A 155 7.41 -5.61 -12.39
C SER A 155 8.08 -4.72 -13.45
N HIS A 156 7.91 -5.03 -14.75
CA HIS A 156 8.44 -4.22 -15.86
C HIS A 156 8.12 -2.70 -15.79
N PRO A 157 6.93 -2.25 -15.37
CA PRO A 157 6.65 -0.82 -15.12
C PRO A 157 7.64 -0.12 -14.18
N SER A 158 8.32 -0.88 -13.34
CA SER A 158 9.31 -0.36 -12.37
C SER A 158 10.65 0.02 -13.02
N LEU A 159 10.81 -0.16 -14.35
CA LEU A 159 11.89 0.42 -15.13
C LEU A 159 11.89 1.96 -15.03
N ASP A 160 10.71 2.57 -14.96
CA ASP A 160 10.54 4.02 -14.81
C ASP A 160 11.28 4.53 -13.56
N PHE A 161 11.21 3.78 -12.46
CA PHE A 161 11.89 4.13 -11.21
C PHE A 161 13.41 4.02 -11.34
N THR A 162 13.91 2.99 -12.04
CA THR A 162 15.35 2.81 -12.23
C THR A 162 15.93 3.90 -13.14
N GLU A 163 15.20 4.29 -14.19
CA GLU A 163 15.59 5.42 -15.05
C GLU A 163 15.50 6.75 -14.30
N MET A 164 14.49 6.96 -13.43
CA MET A 164 14.45 8.13 -12.55
C MET A 164 15.71 8.21 -11.67
N LEU A 165 16.10 7.13 -11.00
CA LEU A 165 17.32 7.15 -10.17
C LEU A 165 18.57 7.46 -10.99
N LYS A 166 18.65 6.95 -12.23
CA LYS A 166 19.76 7.24 -13.14
C LYS A 166 19.79 8.71 -13.58
N ASP A 167 18.63 9.29 -13.88
CA ASP A 167 18.53 10.72 -14.19
C ASP A 167 18.98 11.60 -13.01
N LEU A 168 18.60 11.19 -11.79
CA LEU A 168 18.98 11.81 -10.52
C LEU A 168 20.43 11.52 -10.12
N LYS A 169 21.23 10.94 -11.04
CA LYS A 169 22.68 10.71 -10.90
C LYS A 169 23.09 9.70 -9.83
N PHE A 170 22.18 8.82 -9.39
CA PHE A 170 22.58 7.65 -8.61
C PHE A 170 23.37 6.68 -9.50
N ASP A 171 24.54 6.25 -9.04
CA ASP A 171 25.36 5.26 -9.75
C ASP A 171 24.72 3.86 -9.77
N GLU A 172 25.24 2.97 -10.61
CA GLU A 172 24.63 1.65 -10.81
C GLU A 172 24.63 0.78 -9.55
N GLN A 173 25.67 0.87 -8.71
CA GLN A 173 25.74 0.08 -7.49
C GLN A 173 24.70 0.56 -6.48
N CYS A 174 24.57 1.88 -6.31
CA CYS A 174 23.52 2.49 -5.49
C CYS A 174 22.12 2.12 -5.97
N ARG A 175 21.84 2.21 -7.28
CA ARG A 175 20.52 1.82 -7.84
C ARG A 175 20.17 0.37 -7.53
N LYS A 176 21.09 -0.57 -7.78
CA LYS A 176 20.90 -2.01 -7.46
C LYS A 176 20.67 -2.23 -5.96
N TYR A 177 21.43 -1.53 -5.12
CA TYR A 177 21.29 -1.60 -3.68
C TYR A 177 19.92 -1.13 -3.21
N TYR A 178 19.46 0.04 -3.66
CA TYR A 178 18.16 0.60 -3.28
C TYR A 178 16.99 -0.25 -3.75
N VAL A 179 17.03 -0.76 -4.98
CA VAL A 179 16.00 -1.69 -5.48
C VAL A 179 15.93 -2.94 -4.60
N ARG A 180 17.08 -3.54 -4.24
CA ARG A 180 17.10 -4.69 -3.31
C ARG A 180 16.55 -4.35 -1.94
N LYS A 181 16.84 -3.16 -1.41
CA LYS A 181 16.31 -2.71 -0.11
C LYS A 181 14.80 -2.49 -0.14
N ILE A 182 14.29 -1.86 -1.20
CA ILE A 182 12.84 -1.71 -1.43
C ILE A 182 12.16 -3.09 -1.45
N ILE A 183 12.68 -4.04 -2.20
CA ILE A 183 12.17 -5.42 -2.26
C ILE A 183 12.17 -6.06 -0.87
N ASN A 184 13.27 -5.93 -0.12
CA ASN A 184 13.37 -6.48 1.23
C ASN A 184 12.34 -5.87 2.19
N ILE A 185 12.11 -4.57 2.14
CA ILE A 185 11.09 -3.91 2.96
C ILE A 185 9.70 -4.43 2.58
N CYS A 186 9.38 -4.56 1.28
CA CYS A 186 8.12 -5.14 0.81
C CYS A 186 7.89 -6.56 1.33
N ILE A 187 8.90 -7.43 1.23
CA ILE A 187 8.79 -8.83 1.69
C ILE A 187 8.65 -8.88 3.21
N ARG A 188 9.49 -8.16 3.96
CA ARG A 188 9.49 -8.19 5.43
C ARG A 188 8.21 -7.61 6.01
N SER A 189 7.70 -6.51 5.45
CA SER A 189 6.41 -5.95 5.85
C SER A 189 5.26 -6.89 5.50
N SER A 190 5.24 -7.52 4.32
CA SER A 190 4.22 -8.51 3.96
C SER A 190 4.27 -9.74 4.88
N TYR A 191 5.46 -10.22 5.22
CA TYR A 191 5.65 -11.29 6.20
C TYR A 191 5.18 -10.86 7.60
N TYR A 192 5.45 -9.63 8.01
CA TYR A 192 4.97 -9.09 9.27
C TYR A 192 3.43 -9.06 9.33
N LEU A 193 2.76 -8.61 8.26
CA LEU A 193 1.30 -8.68 8.15
C LEU A 193 0.81 -10.12 8.31
N PHE A 194 1.49 -11.08 7.70
CA PHE A 194 1.18 -12.49 7.85
C PHE A 194 1.36 -13.00 9.29
N CYS A 195 2.42 -12.60 9.99
CA CYS A 195 2.64 -12.95 11.40
C CYS A 195 1.64 -12.29 12.37
N LYS A 196 1.07 -11.15 11.97
CA LYS A 196 0.03 -10.41 12.70
C LYS A 196 -1.39 -10.79 12.27
N ARG A 197 -1.56 -11.81 11.41
CA ARG A 197 -2.89 -12.29 11.04
C ARG A 197 -3.68 -12.72 12.28
N ASN A 198 -4.95 -12.35 12.33
CA ASN A 198 -5.88 -12.62 13.44
C ASN A 198 -5.45 -12.05 14.80
N LYS A 199 -4.54 -11.06 14.81
CA LYS A 199 -4.16 -10.29 16.00
C LYS A 199 -4.64 -8.86 15.85
N GLU A 200 -4.82 -8.16 16.96
CA GLU A 200 -5.09 -6.73 16.94
C GLU A 200 -3.96 -5.96 16.23
N TRP A 201 -4.34 -4.89 15.54
CA TRP A 201 -3.40 -4.03 14.84
C TRP A 201 -2.99 -2.87 15.73
N ASP A 202 -1.72 -2.88 16.13
CA ASP A 202 -1.10 -1.93 17.06
C ASP A 202 -0.44 -0.74 16.37
N ASN A 203 -0.68 -0.55 15.06
CA ASN A 203 -0.05 0.48 14.22
C ASN A 203 1.45 0.66 14.52
N PRO A 204 2.28 -0.38 14.29
CA PRO A 204 3.68 -0.37 14.65
C PRO A 204 4.46 0.71 13.88
N GLN A 205 5.65 1.05 14.37
CA GLN A 205 6.57 1.91 13.63
C GLN A 205 6.81 1.36 12.21
N LEU A 206 7.02 2.27 11.25
CA LEU A 206 7.32 1.90 9.87
C LEU A 206 8.55 0.99 9.82
N MET A 207 8.50 -0.03 8.97
CA MET A 207 9.60 -0.99 8.84
C MET A 207 10.87 -0.27 8.42
N SER A 208 11.83 -0.17 9.33
CA SER A 208 13.17 0.34 9.05
C SER A 208 14.08 -0.78 8.53
N TYR A 209 15.17 -0.37 7.90
CA TYR A 209 16.23 -1.25 7.40
C TYR A 209 17.28 -1.58 8.45
#